data_AF-A0AA95IAU6-F1
#
_entry.id   AF-A0AA95IAU6-F1
#
_cell.length_a   1.000
_cell.length_b   1.000
_cell.length_c   1.000
_cell.angle_alpha   90.00
_cell.angle_beta   90.00
_cell.angle_gamma   90.00
#
_symmetry.space_group_name_H-M   'P 1'
#
loop_
_entity.id
_entity.type
_entity.pdbx_description
1 polymer ?
#
loop_
_entity_poly.entity_id
_entity_poly.type
_entity_poly.pdbx_seq_one_letter_code
_entity_poly.pdbx_strand_id
1 'polypeptide(L)'
;MNQTEFSHLIGVSQGTLSELEQNKYNPSLETILAIIKVFNVNAMWLLFGYTANENSLNPKVGELNKVESFLLIKFRKLPVCDQQEVSDIIDLKITENIHK
;
A
#
# COMPACT_ATOMS: atom_id res chain seq x y z
N MET A 1 6.40 17.27 -11.02
CA MET A 1 7.06 17.80 -9.81
C MET A 1 8.55 17.85 -10.09
N ASN A 2 9.17 19.02 -9.94
CA ASN A 2 10.62 19.16 -10.03
C ASN A 2 11.29 19.00 -8.64
N GLN A 3 12.62 18.98 -8.60
CA GLN A 3 13.38 18.77 -7.37
C GLN A 3 13.15 19.88 -6.32
N THR A 4 13.02 21.13 -6.76
CA THR A 4 12.75 22.27 -5.89
C THR A 4 11.38 22.14 -5.22
N GLU A 5 10.34 21.86 -6.00
CA GLU A 5 8.99 21.60 -5.50
C GLU A 5 8.96 20.44 -4.51
N PHE A 6 9.63 19.32 -4.83
CA PHE A 6 9.70 18.16 -3.94
C PHE A 6 10.39 18.50 -2.62
N SER A 7 11.55 19.16 -2.66
CA SER A 7 12.29 19.55 -1.46
C SER A 7 11.46 20.42 -0.52
N HIS A 8 10.74 21.40 -1.07
CA HIS A 8 9.84 22.26 -0.32
C HIS A 8 8.70 21.46 0.34
N LEU A 9 8.11 20.51 -0.39
CA LEU A 9 7.01 19.68 0.11
C LEU A 9 7.42 18.79 1.30
N ILE A 10 8.65 18.28 1.30
CA ILE A 10 9.16 17.41 2.37
C ILE A 10 9.95 18.16 3.45
N GLY A 11 10.01 19.49 3.36
CA GLY A 11 10.61 20.36 4.38
C GLY A 11 12.15 20.37 4.40
N VAL A 12 12.80 20.14 3.25
CA VAL A 12 14.27 20.21 3.10
C VAL A 12 14.68 21.23 2.03
N SER A 13 15.94 21.64 2.02
CA SER A 13 16.45 22.48 0.93
C SER A 13 16.69 21.65 -0.34
N GLN A 14 16.64 22.28 -1.51
CA GLN A 14 16.97 21.60 -2.77
C GLN A 14 18.42 21.08 -2.80
N GLY A 15 19.36 21.79 -2.16
CA GLY A 15 20.74 21.33 -1.97
C GLY A 15 20.81 20.06 -1.11
N THR A 16 20.11 20.05 0.04
CA THR A 16 19.99 18.88 0.92
C THR A 16 19.42 17.67 0.16
N LEU A 17 18.36 17.88 -0.61
CA LEU A 17 17.77 16.83 -1.43
C LEU A 17 18.75 16.29 -2.49
N SER A 18 19.51 17.17 -3.15
CA SER A 18 20.53 16.76 -4.12
C SER A 18 21.62 15.90 -3.48
N GLU A 19 22.04 16.23 -2.26
CA GLU A 19 23.02 15.43 -1.52
C GLU A 19 22.47 14.08 -1.06
N LEU A 20 21.19 14.03 -0.67
CA LEU A 20 20.48 12.80 -0.36
C LEU A 20 20.42 11.87 -1.59
N GLU A 21 20.07 12.39 -2.77
CA GLU A 21 20.03 11.61 -4.02
C GLU A 21 21.41 11.08 -4.44
N GLN A 22 22.48 11.77 -4.05
CA GLN A 22 23.86 11.35 -4.27
C GLN A 22 24.37 10.37 -3.19
N ASN A 23 23.51 9.93 -2.27
CA ASN A 23 23.86 9.03 -1.16
C ASN A 23 24.97 9.58 -0.25
N LYS A 24 25.12 10.91 -0.14
CA LYS A 24 26.13 11.49 0.77
C LYS A 24 25.80 11.22 2.25
N TYR A 25 24.52 11.11 2.58
CA TYR A 25 24.01 10.75 3.91
C TYR A 25 22.59 10.19 3.81
N ASN A 26 22.12 9.59 4.90
CA ASN A 26 20.76 9.09 5.03
C ASN A 26 19.77 10.22 5.38
N PRO A 27 18.52 10.16 4.89
CA PRO A 27 17.49 11.11 5.30
C PRO A 27 17.19 10.99 6.79
N SER A 28 16.80 12.10 7.44
CA SER A 28 16.33 12.07 8.82
C SER A 28 14.95 11.38 8.91
N LEU A 29 14.58 10.98 10.12
CA LEU A 29 13.26 10.40 10.38
C LEU A 29 12.14 11.38 10.01
N GLU A 30 12.34 12.67 10.28
CA GLU A 30 11.41 13.75 9.91
C GLU A 30 11.19 13.81 8.40
N THR A 31 12.27 13.75 7.61
CA THR A 31 12.20 13.74 6.14
C THR A 31 11.44 12.52 5.62
N ILE A 32 11.70 11.34 6.18
CA ILE A 32 10.98 10.10 5.82
C ILE A 32 9.48 10.23 6.13
N LEU A 33 9.14 10.72 7.34
CA LEU A 33 7.74 10.92 7.75
C LEU A 33 7.04 11.97 6.88
N ALA A 34 7.74 13.03 6.46
CA ALA A 34 7.20 14.03 5.56
C ALA A 34 6.86 13.42 4.19
N ILE A 35 7.77 12.62 3.62
CA ILE A 35 7.52 11.90 2.36
C ILE A 35 6.27 11.01 2.47
N ILE A 36 6.20 10.19 3.53
CA ILE A 36 5.07 9.28 3.77
C ILE A 36 3.75 10.04 3.85
N LYS A 37 3.70 11.14 4.63
CA LYS A 37 2.46 11.90 4.85
C LYS A 37 2.02 12.69 3.62
N VAL A 38 2.96 13.37 2.96
CA VAL A 38 2.64 14.28 1.84
C VAL A 38 2.23 13.48 0.60
N PHE A 39 2.89 12.36 0.34
CA PHE A 39 2.67 11.56 -0.86
C PHE A 39 1.85 10.29 -0.62
N ASN A 40 1.38 10.07 0.61
CA ASN A 40 0.66 8.87 1.03
C ASN A 40 1.38 7.57 0.62
N VAL A 41 2.70 7.54 0.81
CA VAL A 41 3.57 6.44 0.38
C VAL A 41 3.60 5.35 1.46
N ASN A 42 3.62 4.09 1.03
CA ASN A 42 3.80 2.97 1.93
C ASN A 42 5.21 3.00 2.58
N ALA A 43 5.25 3.01 3.91
CA ALA A 43 6.51 3.09 4.66
C ALA A 43 7.44 1.89 4.45
N MET A 44 6.88 0.67 4.31
CA MET A 44 7.68 -0.54 4.10
C MET A 44 8.38 -0.52 2.74
N TRP A 45 7.66 -0.06 1.71
CA TRP A 45 8.25 0.14 0.38
C TRP A 45 9.35 1.19 0.40
N LEU A 46 9.10 2.35 1.03
CA LEU A 46 10.07 3.44 1.07
C LEU A 46 11.38 3.06 1.80
N LEU A 47 11.27 2.30 2.89
CA LEU A 47 12.43 1.96 3.73
C LEU A 47 13.20 0.72 3.24
N PHE A 48 12.49 -0.28 2.74
CA PHE A 48 13.08 -1.59 2.45
C PHE A 48 13.00 -2.00 0.98
N GLY A 49 12.34 -1.19 0.14
CA GLY A 49 12.10 -1.51 -1.26
C GLY A 49 11.01 -2.56 -1.49
N TYR A 50 10.45 -3.16 -0.43
CA TYR A 50 9.39 -4.16 -0.56
C TYR A 50 8.12 -3.52 -1.09
N THR A 51 7.81 -3.78 -2.33
CA THR A 51 6.45 -3.55 -2.83
C THR A 51 5.54 -4.58 -2.12
N ALA A 52 4.31 -4.21 -1.75
CA ALA A 52 3.37 -5.10 -1.02
C ALA A 52 3.04 -6.44 -1.75
N ASN A 53 3.61 -6.61 -2.93
CA ASN A 53 3.44 -7.66 -3.92
C ASN A 53 4.63 -8.63 -4.00
N GLU A 54 5.69 -8.46 -3.21
CA GLU A 54 6.84 -9.39 -3.28
C GLU A 54 6.59 -10.72 -2.55
N ASN A 55 5.47 -10.85 -1.84
CA ASN A 55 4.98 -12.11 -1.26
C ASN A 55 3.45 -12.30 -1.35
N SER A 56 2.75 -11.63 -2.26
CA SER A 56 1.31 -11.86 -2.45
C SER A 56 0.96 -12.13 -3.91
N LEU A 57 0.52 -13.35 -4.16
CA LEU A 57 -0.15 -13.80 -5.36
C LEU A 57 -1.40 -12.94 -5.62
N ASN A 58 -1.25 -11.81 -6.32
CA ASN A 58 -2.11 -11.31 -7.40
C ASN A 58 -2.00 -9.76 -7.58
N PRO A 59 -1.55 -9.28 -8.74
CA PRO A 59 -1.43 -7.85 -9.05
C PRO A 59 -2.75 -7.26 -9.57
N LYS A 60 -3.81 -7.28 -8.76
CA LYS A 60 -5.04 -6.52 -9.02
C LYS A 60 -5.44 -5.70 -7.79
N VAL A 61 -4.60 -4.74 -7.42
CA VAL A 61 -5.06 -3.62 -6.59
C VAL A 61 -5.47 -2.49 -7.53
N GLY A 62 -6.57 -2.71 -8.24
CA GLY A 62 -7.42 -1.59 -8.66
C GLY A 62 -8.13 -1.03 -7.44
N GLU A 63 -8.67 0.18 -7.52
CA GLU A 63 -9.62 0.67 -6.52
C GLU A 63 -10.73 -0.36 -6.35
N LEU A 64 -10.97 -0.78 -5.09
CA LEU A 64 -12.05 -1.70 -4.78
C LEU A 64 -13.37 -1.09 -5.24
N ASN A 65 -14.14 -1.83 -6.02
CA ASN A 65 -15.46 -1.38 -6.37
C ASN A 65 -16.38 -1.34 -5.12
N LYS A 66 -17.54 -0.71 -5.27
CA LYS A 66 -18.47 -0.51 -4.14
C LYS A 66 -18.89 -1.82 -3.48
N VAL A 67 -19.05 -2.89 -4.26
CA VAL A 67 -19.47 -4.21 -3.77
C VAL A 67 -18.34 -4.87 -2.99
N GLU A 68 -17.12 -4.85 -3.52
CA GLU A 68 -15.94 -5.40 -2.85
C GLU A 68 -15.69 -4.68 -1.52
N SER A 69 -15.77 -3.36 -1.52
CA SER A 69 -15.63 -2.55 -0.30
C SER A 69 -16.68 -2.90 0.75
N PHE A 70 -17.94 -3.05 0.33
CA PHE A 70 -19.04 -3.41 1.21
C PHE A 70 -18.90 -4.83 1.77
N LEU A 71 -18.45 -5.78 0.95
CA LEU A 71 -18.17 -7.15 1.37
C LEU A 71 -17.09 -7.16 2.46
N LEU A 72 -15.95 -6.48 2.23
CA LEU A 72 -14.87 -6.40 3.20
C LEU A 72 -15.29 -5.77 4.53
N ILE A 73 -16.08 -4.69 4.48
CA ILE A 73 -16.59 -4.04 5.70
C ILE A 73 -17.49 -4.98 6.49
N LYS A 74 -18.36 -5.75 5.83
CA LYS A 74 -19.23 -6.73 6.49
C LYS A 74 -18.45 -7.92 7.03
N PHE A 75 -17.55 -8.47 6.22
CA PHE A 75 -16.73 -9.63 6.55
C PHE A 75 -15.90 -9.39 7.82
N ARG A 76 -15.27 -8.21 7.94
CA ARG A 76 -14.48 -7.82 9.13
C ARG A 76 -15.28 -7.74 10.43
N LYS A 77 -16.60 -7.63 10.37
CA LYS A 77 -17.47 -7.59 11.56
C LYS A 77 -17.85 -8.98 12.07
N LEU A 78 -17.57 -10.02 11.30
CA LEU A 78 -17.93 -11.39 11.65
C LEU A 78 -16.88 -12.01 12.60
N PRO A 79 -17.30 -12.91 13.51
CA PRO A 79 -16.40 -13.81 14.23
C PRO A 79 -15.53 -14.63 13.28
N VAL A 80 -14.37 -15.08 13.76
CA VAL A 80 -13.40 -15.85 12.95
C VAL A 80 -14.02 -17.12 12.35
N CYS A 81 -14.84 -17.85 13.12
CA CYS A 81 -15.52 -19.05 12.62
C CYS A 81 -16.44 -18.72 11.42
N ASP A 82 -17.22 -17.65 11.53
CA ASP A 82 -18.16 -17.24 10.48
C ASP A 82 -17.43 -16.67 9.26
N GLN A 83 -16.26 -16.03 9.45
CA GLN A 83 -15.39 -15.63 8.35
C GLN A 83 -14.89 -16.84 7.56
N GLN A 84 -14.55 -17.94 8.24
CA GLN A 84 -14.13 -19.17 7.58
C GLN A 84 -15.27 -19.79 6.76
N GLU A 85 -16.47 -19.89 7.33
CA GLU A 85 -17.64 -20.41 6.62
C GLU A 85 -17.95 -19.59 5.36
N VAL A 86 -17.88 -18.26 5.45
CA VAL A 86 -18.07 -17.38 4.29
C VAL A 86 -16.97 -17.60 3.24
N SER A 87 -15.73 -17.85 3.65
CA SER A 87 -14.63 -18.21 2.72
C SER A 87 -14.95 -19.51 1.99
N ASP A 88 -15.37 -20.54 2.72
CA ASP A 88 -15.67 -21.85 2.14
C ASP A 88 -16.83 -21.76 1.12
N ILE A 89 -17.82 -20.91 1.38
CA ILE A 89 -18.92 -20.63 0.44
C ILE A 89 -18.41 -19.93 -0.82
N ILE A 90 -17.49 -18.98 -0.68
CA ILE A 90 -16.89 -18.28 -1.83
C ILE A 90 -16.12 -19.29 -2.69
N ASP A 91 -15.32 -20.16 -2.08
CA ASP A 91 -14.55 -21.20 -2.77
C ASP A 91 -15.47 -22.19 -3.49
N LEU A 92 -16.58 -22.58 -2.87
CA LEU A 92 -17.62 -23.40 -3.49
C LEU A 92 -18.19 -22.71 -4.75
N LYS A 93 -18.54 -21.42 -4.65
CA LYS A 93 -19.10 -20.66 -5.78
C LYS A 93 -18.11 -20.47 -6.92
N ILE A 94 -16.83 -20.31 -6.62
CA ILE A 94 -15.77 -20.26 -7.64
C ILE A 94 -15.69 -21.60 -8.37
N THR A 95 -15.71 -22.70 -7.61
CA THR A 95 -15.61 -24.06 -8.15
C THR A 95 -16.83 -24.40 -9.03
N GLU A 96 -18.04 -24.07 -8.61
CA GLU A 96 -19.28 -24.25 -9.40
C GLU A 96 -19.27 -23.47 -10.73
N ASN A 97 -18.64 -22.30 -10.77
CA ASN A 97 -18.55 -21.48 -11.98
C ASN A 97 -17.47 -21.97 -12.97
N ILE A 98 -16.50 -22.77 -12.52
CA ILE A 98 -15.48 -23.39 -13.40
C ILE A 98 -16.05 -24.61 -14.14
N HIS A 99 -17.10 -25.24 -13.61
CA HIS A 99 -17.71 -26.45 -14.17
C HIS A 99 -18.97 -26.20 -15.02
N LYS A 100 -19.31 -24.93 -15.29
CA LYS A 100 -20.37 -24.52 -16.22
C LYS A 100 -19.78 -23.97 -17.51
#